data_AF-A0A956BWT3-F1
#
_entry.id   AF-A0A956BWT3-F1
#
_cell.length_a   1.000
_cell.length_b   1.000
_cell.length_c   1.000
_cell.angle_alpha   90.00
_cell.angle_beta   90.00
_cell.angle_gamma   90.00
#
_symmetry.space_group_name_H-M   'P 1'
#
loop_
_entity.id
_entity.type
_entity.pdbx_description
1 polymer ?
#
loop_
_entity_poly.entity_id
_entity_poly.type
_entity_poly.pdbx_seq_one_letter_code
_entity_poly.pdbx_strand_id
1 'polypeptide(L)'
;RRLDKKREVPRLRQHLASYMISNFLHGEQGALLATSQIVATAPTADAKLYAAAQVFDEARHVEAYDRYLNEKIELVYPPSPYLKSLLDTVLTDSRWDMKYLGMQILVEGVALGAFGLIHNTAKEPLIKEITHLIMQDEARHVAFGVLSLKGVYDHMPESELRDREDFIIESSKQLRDRFLAQEVW
;
A
#
# COMPACT_ATOMS: atom_id res chain seq x y z
N ARG A 1 0.39 20.70 27.46
CA ARG A 1 1.06 19.97 28.57
C ARG A 1 2.22 19.18 27.95
N ARG A 2 3.44 19.19 28.50
CA ARG A 2 4.56 18.39 27.95
C ARG A 2 4.40 16.92 28.38
N LEU A 3 4.64 15.99 27.46
CA LEU A 3 4.59 14.53 27.73
C LEU A 3 5.75 14.09 28.64
N ASP A 4 5.49 13.13 29.52
CA ASP A 4 6.49 12.42 30.30
C ASP A 4 7.41 11.60 29.38
N LYS A 5 8.70 11.93 29.41
CA LYS A 5 9.73 11.30 28.57
C LYS A 5 9.93 9.80 28.85
N LYS A 6 9.64 9.32 30.06
CA LYS A 6 9.88 7.93 30.46
C LYS A 6 8.69 7.01 30.20
N ARG A 7 7.47 7.55 30.16
CA ARG A 7 6.24 6.75 30.04
C ARG A 7 5.41 7.11 28.82
N GLU A 8 5.08 8.38 28.65
CA GLU A 8 4.17 8.83 27.60
C GLU A 8 4.85 8.87 26.23
N VAL A 9 6.13 9.27 26.17
CA VAL A 9 6.88 9.29 24.89
C VAL A 9 7.10 7.90 24.29
N PRO A 10 7.56 6.87 25.05
CA PRO A 10 7.67 5.51 24.50
C PRO A 10 6.33 4.94 24.06
N ARG A 11 5.27 5.17 24.86
CA ARG A 11 3.92 4.74 24.52
C ARG A 11 3.44 5.37 23.22
N LEU A 12 3.56 6.68 23.06
CA LEU A 12 3.21 7.37 21.82
C LEU A 12 3.98 6.80 20.61
N ARG A 13 5.28 6.51 20.77
CA ARG A 13 6.07 5.88 19.70
C ARG A 13 5.56 4.49 19.33
N GLN A 14 5.17 3.67 20.30
CA GLN A 14 4.57 2.35 20.03
C GLN A 14 3.27 2.51 19.25
N HIS A 15 2.38 3.42 19.66
CA HIS A 15 1.11 3.68 18.96
C HIS A 15 1.32 4.19 17.53
N LEU A 16 2.24 5.14 17.31
CA LEU A 16 2.56 5.64 15.98
C LEU A 16 3.15 4.55 15.07
N ALA A 17 4.08 3.74 15.60
CA ALA A 17 4.65 2.63 14.85
C ALA A 17 3.61 1.56 14.52
N SER A 18 2.79 1.19 15.51
CA SER A 18 1.70 0.23 15.35
C SER A 18 0.68 0.70 14.31
N TYR A 19 0.24 1.97 14.36
CA TYR A 19 -0.68 2.54 13.39
C TYR A 19 -0.14 2.49 11.98
N MET A 20 1.11 2.90 11.80
CA MET A 20 1.77 2.92 10.49
C MET A 20 1.90 1.50 9.92
N ILE A 21 2.37 0.55 10.72
CA ILE A 21 2.57 -0.84 10.29
C ILE A 21 1.24 -1.56 10.06
N SER A 22 0.21 -1.28 10.87
CA SER A 22 -1.15 -1.78 10.63
C SER A 22 -1.69 -1.30 9.29
N ASN A 23 -1.44 -0.04 8.93
CA ASN A 23 -1.86 0.47 7.62
C ASN A 23 -1.03 -0.13 6.46
N PHE A 24 0.21 -0.59 6.67
CA PHE A 24 0.87 -1.40 5.63
C PHE A 24 0.23 -2.76 5.50
N LEU A 25 0.01 -3.48 6.61
CA LEU A 25 -0.70 -4.76 6.60
C LEU A 25 -2.01 -4.66 5.79
N HIS A 26 -2.83 -3.64 6.05
CA HIS A 26 -4.07 -3.43 5.30
C HIS A 26 -3.86 -3.04 3.84
N GLY A 27 -2.78 -2.30 3.54
CA GLY A 27 -2.33 -2.05 2.18
C GLY A 27 -2.02 -3.36 1.45
N GLU A 28 -1.21 -4.23 2.05
CA GLU A 28 -0.84 -5.54 1.48
C GLU A 28 -2.04 -6.46 1.33
N GLN A 29 -3.01 -6.43 2.26
CA GLN A 29 -4.27 -7.16 2.12
C GLN A 29 -5.06 -6.65 0.90
N GLY A 30 -5.09 -5.34 0.69
CA GLY A 30 -5.67 -4.73 -0.50
C GLY A 30 -4.95 -5.13 -1.78
N ALA A 31 -3.61 -5.10 -1.77
CA ALA A 31 -2.76 -5.49 -2.89
C ALA A 31 -2.97 -6.96 -3.27
N LEU A 32 -2.97 -7.86 -2.28
CA LEU A 32 -3.26 -9.29 -2.47
C LEU A 32 -4.59 -9.50 -3.21
N LEU A 33 -5.65 -8.82 -2.77
CA LEU A 33 -6.98 -8.94 -3.39
C LEU A 33 -7.01 -8.31 -4.80
N ALA A 34 -6.45 -7.11 -4.97
CA ALA A 34 -6.43 -6.43 -6.26
C ALA A 34 -5.62 -7.20 -7.30
N THR A 35 -4.44 -7.68 -6.93
CA THR A 35 -3.58 -8.47 -7.81
C THR A 35 -4.22 -9.81 -8.15
N SER A 36 -4.92 -10.46 -7.20
CA SER A 36 -5.72 -11.65 -7.49
C SER A 36 -6.80 -11.39 -8.55
N GLN A 37 -7.46 -10.23 -8.50
CA GLN A 37 -8.43 -9.83 -9.52
C GLN A 37 -7.74 -9.52 -10.86
N ILE A 38 -6.56 -8.92 -10.84
CA ILE A 38 -5.75 -8.65 -12.04
C ILE A 38 -5.39 -9.96 -12.77
N VAL A 39 -5.09 -11.06 -12.08
CA VAL A 39 -4.87 -12.37 -12.73
C VAL A 39 -6.05 -12.76 -13.62
N ALA A 40 -7.29 -12.45 -13.20
CA ALA A 40 -8.47 -12.74 -14.01
C ALA A 40 -8.65 -11.75 -15.16
N THR A 41 -8.40 -10.46 -14.94
CA THR A 41 -8.82 -9.37 -15.85
C THR A 41 -7.72 -8.81 -16.75
N ALA A 42 -6.44 -9.06 -16.47
CA ALA A 42 -5.34 -8.52 -17.26
C ALA A 42 -5.45 -8.93 -18.75
N PRO A 43 -5.07 -8.04 -19.69
CA PRO A 43 -5.36 -8.24 -21.11
C PRO A 43 -4.48 -9.30 -21.78
N THR A 44 -3.30 -9.59 -21.25
CA THR A 44 -2.32 -10.50 -21.87
C THR A 44 -1.97 -11.66 -20.95
N ALA A 45 -1.55 -12.79 -21.54
CA ALA A 45 -1.11 -13.95 -20.78
C ALA A 45 0.10 -13.62 -19.88
N ASP A 46 1.08 -12.89 -20.41
CA ASP A 46 2.28 -12.49 -19.67
C ASP A 46 1.92 -11.63 -18.44
N ALA A 47 0.97 -10.71 -18.59
CA ALA A 47 0.53 -9.89 -17.47
C ALA A 47 -0.16 -10.71 -16.38
N LYS A 48 -0.92 -11.75 -16.75
CA LYS A 48 -1.54 -12.69 -15.80
C LYS A 48 -0.50 -13.54 -15.08
N LEU A 49 0.53 -14.00 -15.79
CA LEU A 49 1.62 -14.79 -15.21
C LEU A 49 2.41 -13.96 -14.20
N TYR A 50 2.70 -12.70 -14.52
CA TYR A 50 3.34 -11.79 -13.58
C TYR A 50 2.44 -11.53 -12.36
N ALA A 51 1.17 -11.18 -12.58
CA ALA A 51 0.24 -10.91 -11.49
C ALA A 51 0.09 -12.13 -10.56
N ALA A 52 0.12 -13.35 -11.09
CA ALA A 52 0.08 -14.56 -10.27
C ALA A 52 1.30 -14.72 -9.36
N ALA A 53 2.49 -14.31 -9.82
CA ALA A 53 3.67 -14.25 -8.97
C ALA A 53 3.52 -13.15 -7.89
N GLN A 54 3.02 -11.98 -8.26
CA GLN A 54 2.77 -10.90 -7.30
C GLN A 54 1.76 -11.32 -6.22
N VAL A 55 0.71 -12.09 -6.53
CA VAL A 55 -0.21 -12.63 -5.51
C VAL A 55 0.53 -13.42 -4.43
N PHE A 56 1.55 -14.20 -4.80
CA PHE A 56 2.36 -14.93 -3.84
C PHE A 56 3.23 -13.99 -2.98
N ASP A 57 3.81 -12.97 -3.59
CA ASP A 57 4.60 -11.95 -2.89
C ASP A 57 3.70 -11.23 -1.86
N GLU A 58 2.51 -10.73 -2.26
CA GLU A 58 1.60 -10.04 -1.33
C GLU A 58 1.10 -10.94 -0.20
N ALA A 59 0.85 -12.22 -0.47
CA ALA A 59 0.46 -13.16 0.58
C ALA A 59 1.54 -13.27 1.68
N ARG A 60 2.81 -13.25 1.29
CA ARG A 60 3.94 -13.25 2.23
C ARG A 60 4.07 -11.91 2.96
N HIS A 61 3.82 -10.79 2.29
CA HIS A 61 3.86 -9.46 2.90
C HIS A 61 2.81 -9.33 4.01
N VAL A 62 1.58 -9.77 3.73
CA VAL A 62 0.49 -9.85 4.71
C VAL A 62 0.92 -10.66 5.93
N GLU A 63 1.41 -11.88 5.73
CA GLU A 63 1.86 -12.76 6.81
C GLU A 63 2.98 -12.12 7.65
N ALA A 64 3.97 -11.52 7.00
CA ALA A 64 5.12 -10.92 7.68
C ALA A 64 4.70 -9.74 8.58
N TYR A 65 3.87 -8.82 8.07
CA TYR A 65 3.39 -7.70 8.86
C TYR A 65 2.39 -8.11 9.94
N ASP A 66 1.49 -9.06 9.66
CA ASP A 66 0.54 -9.56 10.65
C ASP A 66 1.26 -10.19 11.85
N ARG A 67 2.21 -11.09 11.59
CA ARG A 67 3.02 -11.69 12.66
C ARG A 67 3.83 -10.66 13.43
N TYR A 68 4.45 -9.69 12.73
CA TYR A 68 5.19 -8.64 13.43
C TYR A 68 4.29 -7.79 14.35
N LEU A 69 3.07 -7.49 13.90
CA LEU A 69 2.10 -6.74 14.70
C LEU A 69 1.60 -7.55 15.90
N ASN A 70 1.24 -8.82 15.71
CA ASN A 70 0.65 -9.66 16.74
C ASN A 70 1.67 -10.24 17.73
N GLU A 71 2.86 -10.63 17.27
CA GLU A 71 3.87 -11.29 18.10
C GLU A 71 4.88 -10.32 18.73
N LYS A 72 5.12 -9.16 18.09
CA LYS A 72 6.18 -8.23 18.52
C LYS A 72 5.64 -6.90 19.03
N ILE A 73 4.73 -6.25 18.31
CA ILE A 73 4.16 -4.96 18.74
C ILE A 73 3.03 -5.14 19.76
N GLU A 74 2.24 -6.22 19.60
CA GLU A 74 1.05 -6.56 20.40
C GLU A 74 -0.01 -5.44 20.41
N LEU A 75 -0.10 -4.70 19.30
CA LEU A 75 -1.07 -3.63 19.09
C LEU A 75 -1.36 -3.50 17.59
N VAL A 76 -2.64 -3.56 17.24
CA VAL A 76 -3.13 -3.47 15.86
C VAL A 76 -4.19 -2.37 15.79
N TYR A 77 -4.09 -1.55 14.75
CA TYR A 77 -5.11 -0.57 14.41
C TYR A 77 -5.97 -1.08 13.24
N PRO A 78 -7.26 -0.71 13.18
CA PRO A 78 -8.03 -0.87 11.95
C PRO A 78 -7.42 -0.04 10.80
N PRO A 79 -7.80 -0.31 9.54
CA PRO A 79 -7.36 0.52 8.43
C PRO A 79 -7.83 1.96 8.65
N SER A 80 -6.97 2.93 8.32
CA SER A 80 -7.40 4.33 8.28
C SER A 80 -8.61 4.47 7.33
N PRO A 81 -9.59 5.34 7.63
CA PRO A 81 -10.73 5.55 6.75
C PRO A 81 -10.32 5.95 5.32
N TYR A 82 -9.22 6.69 5.20
CA TYR A 82 -8.65 7.11 3.93
C TYR A 82 -8.10 5.93 3.11
N LEU A 83 -7.30 5.05 3.75
CA LEU A 83 -6.82 3.83 3.08
C LEU A 83 -7.99 2.93 2.71
N LYS A 84 -8.92 2.72 3.64
CA LYS A 84 -10.08 1.88 3.39
C LYS A 84 -10.88 2.39 2.19
N SER A 85 -11.16 3.69 2.13
CA SER A 85 -11.89 4.29 1.01
C SER A 85 -11.16 4.07 -0.32
N LEU A 86 -9.84 4.27 -0.35
CA LEU A 86 -9.04 4.06 -1.56
C LEU A 86 -9.09 2.60 -2.01
N LEU A 87 -8.87 1.66 -1.08
CA LEU A 87 -8.92 0.23 -1.37
C LEU A 87 -10.30 -0.20 -1.86
N ASP A 88 -11.38 0.29 -1.23
CA ASP A 88 -12.75 -0.01 -1.67
C ASP A 88 -12.97 0.46 -3.12
N THR A 89 -12.53 1.67 -3.48
CA THR A 89 -12.62 2.18 -4.86
C THR A 89 -11.84 1.29 -5.84
N VAL A 90 -10.60 0.93 -5.51
CA VAL A 90 -9.75 0.11 -6.39
C VAL A 90 -10.29 -1.32 -6.55
N LEU A 91 -10.74 -1.94 -5.47
CA LEU A 91 -11.23 -3.32 -5.47
C LEU A 91 -12.58 -3.46 -6.17
N THR A 92 -13.42 -2.41 -6.13
CA THR A 92 -14.75 -2.42 -6.76
C THR A 92 -14.73 -1.98 -8.22
N ASP A 93 -13.70 -1.28 -8.69
CA ASP A 93 -13.58 -0.95 -10.12
C ASP A 93 -13.36 -2.23 -10.93
N SER A 94 -14.13 -2.39 -12.01
CA SER A 94 -14.05 -3.57 -12.89
C SER A 94 -12.97 -3.42 -13.97
N ARG A 95 -12.52 -2.19 -14.22
CA ARG A 95 -11.56 -1.85 -15.27
C ARG A 95 -10.17 -2.22 -14.81
N TRP A 96 -9.48 -3.06 -15.60
CA TRP A 96 -8.16 -3.55 -15.22
C TRP A 96 -7.16 -2.40 -15.08
N ASP A 97 -7.17 -1.40 -15.98
CA ASP A 97 -6.25 -0.27 -15.95
C ASP A 97 -6.40 0.57 -14.67
N MET A 98 -7.62 0.73 -14.17
CA MET A 98 -7.89 1.41 -12.90
C MET A 98 -7.34 0.64 -11.70
N LYS A 99 -7.34 -0.69 -11.73
CA LYS A 99 -6.70 -1.50 -10.69
C LYS A 99 -5.19 -1.32 -10.67
N TYR A 100 -4.56 -1.32 -11.84
CA TYR A 100 -3.13 -1.03 -11.97
C TYR A 100 -2.80 0.38 -11.49
N LEU A 101 -3.58 1.37 -11.93
CA LEU A 101 -3.37 2.77 -11.54
C LEU A 101 -3.56 2.98 -10.03
N GLY A 102 -4.62 2.41 -9.46
CA GLY A 102 -4.93 2.55 -8.05
C GLY A 102 -4.02 1.77 -7.13
N MET A 103 -3.79 0.49 -7.42
CA MET A 103 -2.97 -0.36 -6.55
C MET A 103 -1.48 -0.16 -6.81
N GLN A 104 -1.02 -0.47 -8.02
CA GLN A 104 0.41 -0.55 -8.29
C GLN A 104 1.07 0.83 -8.40
N ILE A 105 0.38 1.83 -8.95
CA ILE A 105 0.98 3.18 -9.06
C ILE A 105 0.77 4.00 -7.80
N LEU A 106 -0.45 4.05 -7.26
CA LEU A 106 -0.78 4.94 -6.16
C LEU A 106 -0.51 4.30 -4.78
N VAL A 107 -1.12 3.16 -4.46
CA VAL A 107 -0.96 2.52 -3.14
C VAL A 107 0.47 2.02 -2.93
N GLU A 108 0.95 1.13 -3.80
CA GLU A 108 2.29 0.54 -3.71
C GLU A 108 3.40 1.57 -3.96
N GLY A 109 3.22 2.46 -4.96
CA GLY A 109 4.19 3.52 -5.26
C GLY A 109 4.41 4.51 -4.11
N VAL A 110 3.35 4.90 -3.39
CA VAL A 110 3.50 5.71 -2.17
C VAL A 110 4.02 4.88 -1.00
N ALA A 111 3.65 3.60 -0.90
CA ALA A 111 4.18 2.70 0.11
C ALA A 111 5.71 2.59 0.02
N LEU A 112 6.30 2.50 -1.18
CA LEU A 112 7.77 2.50 -1.36
C LEU A 112 8.47 3.69 -0.70
N GLY A 113 7.88 4.89 -0.81
CA GLY A 113 8.42 6.09 -0.15
C GLY A 113 8.35 5.99 1.38
N ALA A 114 7.23 5.48 1.90
CA ALA A 114 7.04 5.28 3.34
C ALA A 114 7.95 4.17 3.90
N PHE A 115 8.14 3.07 3.17
CA PHE A 115 9.07 2.00 3.50
C PHE A 115 10.51 2.51 3.58
N GLY A 116 10.93 3.34 2.63
CA GLY A 116 12.23 4.00 2.66
C GLY A 116 12.44 4.83 3.93
N LEU A 117 11.42 5.55 4.39
CA LEU A 117 11.48 6.31 5.65
C LEU A 117 11.68 5.38 6.85
N ILE A 118 10.95 4.26 6.92
CA ILE A 118 11.03 3.30 8.02
C ILE A 118 12.38 2.61 8.04
N HIS A 119 12.83 2.11 6.90
CA HIS A 119 14.12 1.47 6.78
C HIS A 119 15.26 2.38 7.30
N ASN A 120 15.14 3.69 7.05
CA ASN A 120 16.15 4.68 7.45
C ASN A 120 16.00 5.16 8.91
N THR A 121 14.82 5.06 9.52
CA THR A 121 14.55 5.63 10.85
C THR A 121 14.32 4.60 11.94
N ALA A 122 13.87 3.40 11.58
CA ALA A 122 13.68 2.29 12.51
C ALA A 122 15.02 1.84 13.09
N LYS A 123 15.02 1.63 14.41
CA LYS A 123 16.18 1.12 15.15
C LYS A 123 16.08 -0.37 15.47
N GLU A 124 14.88 -0.92 15.35
CA GLU A 124 14.62 -2.32 15.61
C GLU A 124 15.00 -3.13 14.35
N PRO A 125 15.87 -4.14 14.46
CA PRO A 125 16.44 -4.82 13.29
C PRO A 125 15.41 -5.62 12.49
N LEU A 126 14.44 -6.27 13.13
CA LEU A 126 13.51 -7.16 12.44
C LEU A 126 12.59 -6.39 11.49
N ILE A 127 11.95 -5.30 11.93
CA ILE A 127 11.11 -4.50 11.03
C ILE A 127 11.91 -3.88 9.90
N LYS A 128 13.17 -3.52 10.16
CA LYS A 128 14.05 -2.97 9.13
C LYS A 128 14.32 -3.99 8.04
N GLU A 129 14.57 -5.25 8.41
CA GLU A 129 14.78 -6.35 7.48
C GLU A 129 13.50 -6.71 6.72
N ILE A 130 12.36 -6.84 7.41
CA ILE A 130 11.05 -7.09 6.80
C ILE A 130 10.76 -6.01 5.73
N THR A 131 10.82 -4.73 6.11
CA THR A 131 10.56 -3.64 5.18
C THR A 131 11.57 -3.61 4.04
N HIS A 132 12.85 -3.92 4.28
CA HIS A 132 13.85 -3.97 3.22
C HIS A 132 13.54 -5.04 2.16
N LEU A 133 13.14 -6.24 2.58
CA LEU A 133 12.81 -7.33 1.67
C LEU A 133 11.54 -7.01 0.87
N ILE A 134 10.50 -6.53 1.53
CA ILE A 134 9.24 -6.13 0.88
C ILE A 134 9.49 -5.01 -0.15
N MET A 135 10.34 -4.02 0.17
CA MET A 135 10.71 -2.98 -0.79
C MET A 135 11.32 -3.50 -2.10
N GLN A 136 12.04 -4.63 -2.07
CA GLN A 136 12.61 -5.23 -3.29
C GLN A 136 11.52 -5.80 -4.19
N ASP A 137 10.45 -6.30 -3.59
CA ASP A 137 9.30 -6.89 -4.27
C ASP A 137 8.42 -5.76 -4.84
N GLU A 138 8.07 -4.77 -4.02
CA GLU A 138 7.28 -3.60 -4.45
C GLU A 138 7.93 -2.78 -5.56
N ALA A 139 9.26 -2.67 -5.59
CA ALA A 139 9.96 -2.00 -6.68
C ALA A 139 9.65 -2.66 -8.04
N ARG A 140 9.48 -3.99 -8.05
CA ARG A 140 9.09 -4.72 -9.26
C ARG A 140 7.60 -4.53 -9.56
N HIS A 141 6.74 -4.57 -8.55
CA HIS A 141 5.28 -4.39 -8.71
C HIS A 141 4.95 -3.03 -9.35
N VAL A 142 5.54 -1.96 -8.81
CA VAL A 142 5.40 -0.60 -9.36
C VAL A 142 5.94 -0.50 -10.79
N ALA A 143 7.13 -1.06 -11.04
CA ALA A 143 7.73 -1.04 -12.38
C ALA A 143 6.84 -1.78 -13.40
N PHE A 144 6.29 -2.93 -13.02
CA PHE A 144 5.36 -3.67 -13.84
C PHE A 144 4.06 -2.89 -14.07
N GLY A 145 3.58 -2.15 -13.09
CA GLY A 145 2.42 -1.27 -13.26
C GLY A 145 2.66 -0.17 -14.29
N VAL A 146 3.82 0.48 -14.23
CA VAL A 146 4.23 1.49 -15.22
C VAL A 146 4.31 0.88 -16.62
N LEU A 147 4.90 -0.31 -16.75
CA LEU A 147 5.01 -1.00 -18.03
C LEU A 147 3.65 -1.43 -18.59
N SER A 148 2.75 -1.90 -17.73
CA SER A 148 1.42 -2.40 -18.12
C SER A 148 0.48 -1.27 -18.57
N LEU A 149 0.64 -0.07 -17.99
CA LEU A 149 -0.14 1.10 -18.36
C LEU A 149 0.48 1.90 -19.53
N LYS A 150 1.70 1.55 -19.95
CA LYS A 150 2.41 2.28 -21.00
C LYS A 150 1.63 2.24 -22.31
N GLY A 151 1.27 3.42 -22.82
CA GLY A 151 0.55 3.59 -24.08
C GLY A 151 -0.95 3.30 -23.99
N VAL A 152 -1.47 2.84 -22.84
CA VAL A 152 -2.91 2.56 -22.64
C VAL A 152 -3.73 3.84 -22.80
N TYR A 153 -3.19 4.97 -22.34
CA TYR A 153 -3.90 6.24 -22.30
C TYR A 153 -3.68 7.14 -23.52
N ASP A 154 -2.78 6.78 -24.45
CA ASP A 154 -2.36 7.64 -25.58
C ASP A 154 -3.51 8.03 -26.52
N HIS A 155 -4.53 7.16 -26.64
CA HIS A 155 -5.68 7.35 -27.53
C HIS A 155 -7.01 7.27 -26.78
N MET A 156 -6.98 7.42 -25.45
CA MET A 156 -8.17 7.37 -24.62
C MET A 156 -9.03 8.64 -24.86
N PRO A 157 -10.36 8.52 -24.96
CA PRO A 157 -11.24 9.69 -25.05
C PRO A 157 -10.99 10.65 -23.89
N GLU A 158 -11.05 11.97 -24.14
CA GLU A 158 -10.76 12.99 -23.12
C GLU A 158 -11.60 12.80 -21.84
N SER A 159 -12.87 12.40 -21.99
CA SER A 159 -13.75 12.14 -20.85
C SER A 159 -13.27 10.97 -19.99
N GLU A 160 -12.74 9.92 -20.59
CA GLU A 160 -12.22 8.76 -19.85
C GLU A 160 -10.85 9.05 -19.23
N LEU A 161 -10.01 9.84 -19.92
CA LEU A 161 -8.73 10.28 -19.37
C LEU A 161 -8.95 11.16 -18.14
N ARG A 162 -9.91 12.08 -18.21
CA ARG A 162 -10.30 12.95 -17.09
C ARG A 162 -10.78 12.14 -15.88
N ASP A 163 -11.51 11.04 -16.09
CA ASP A 163 -11.91 10.13 -15.00
C ASP A 163 -10.68 9.53 -14.28
N ARG A 164 -9.58 9.22 -14.98
CA ARG A 164 -8.33 8.75 -14.36
C ARG A 164 -7.63 9.88 -13.61
N GLU A 165 -7.59 11.08 -14.20
CA GLU A 165 -6.98 12.26 -13.58
C GLU A 165 -7.69 12.62 -12.26
N ASP A 166 -9.02 12.67 -12.28
CA ASP A 166 -9.85 12.93 -11.10
C ASP A 166 -9.62 11.86 -10.03
N PHE A 167 -9.57 10.58 -10.43
CA PHE A 167 -9.23 9.48 -9.53
C PHE A 167 -7.84 9.67 -8.88
N ILE A 168 -6.81 10.03 -9.64
CA ILE A 168 -5.46 10.26 -9.11
C ILE A 168 -5.46 11.43 -8.12
N ILE A 169 -6.15 12.53 -8.45
CA ILE A 169 -6.22 13.72 -7.59
C ILE A 169 -6.87 13.38 -6.25
N GLU A 170 -8.04 12.73 -6.28
CA GLU A 170 -8.75 12.37 -5.05
C GLU A 170 -7.98 11.32 -4.23
N SER A 171 -7.42 10.31 -4.88
CA SER A 171 -6.60 9.30 -4.22
C SER A 171 -5.34 9.89 -3.59
N SER A 172 -4.70 10.86 -4.24
CA SER A 172 -3.53 11.56 -3.69
C SER A 172 -3.86 12.32 -2.40
N LYS A 173 -5.05 12.91 -2.30
CA LYS A 173 -5.52 13.55 -1.06
C LYS A 173 -5.71 12.52 0.06
N GLN A 174 -6.34 11.39 -0.25
CA GLN A 174 -6.54 10.30 0.72
C GLN A 174 -5.20 9.74 1.21
N LEU A 175 -4.24 9.52 0.31
CA LEU A 175 -2.90 9.05 0.65
C LEU A 175 -2.15 10.04 1.54
N ARG A 176 -2.25 11.35 1.27
CA ARG A 176 -1.70 12.38 2.16
C ARG A 176 -2.32 12.31 3.56
N ASP A 177 -3.65 12.26 3.64
CA ASP A 177 -4.37 12.37 4.90
C ASP A 177 -4.17 11.13 5.79
N ARG A 178 -3.99 9.95 5.18
CA ARG A 178 -3.55 8.72 5.87
C ARG A 178 -2.27 8.93 6.70
N PHE A 179 -1.31 9.73 6.24
CA PHE A 179 -0.05 9.96 6.96
C PHE A 179 -0.16 10.94 8.13
N LEU A 180 -1.31 11.58 8.33
CA LEU A 180 -1.55 12.47 9.48
C LEU A 180 -1.79 11.69 10.79
N ALA A 181 -2.08 10.39 10.71
CA ALA A 181 -2.31 9.49 11.85
C ALA A 181 -3.29 10.06 12.89
N GLN A 182 -4.42 10.59 12.42
CA GLN A 182 -5.41 11.27 13.26
C GLN A 182 -5.97 10.37 14.37
N GLU A 183 -6.01 9.07 14.13
CA GLU A 183 -6.55 8.03 15.01
C GLU A 183 -5.62 7.68 16.18
N VAL A 184 -4.40 8.23 16.22
CA VAL A 184 -3.46 8.05 17.33
C VAL A 184 -3.59 9.17 18.38
N TRP A 185 -4.18 10.31 18.03
CA TRP A 185 -4.23 11.52 18.87
C TRP A 185 -5.47 11.60 19.77
#